data_AF-A0A8X6T7F4-F1
#
_entry.id   AF-A0A8X6T7F4-F1
#
_cell.length_a   1.000
_cell.length_b   1.000
_cell.length_c   1.000
_cell.angle_alpha   90.00
_cell.angle_beta   90.00
_cell.angle_gamma   90.00
#
_symmetry.space_group_name_H-M   'P 1'
#
loop_
_entity.id
_entity.type
_entity.pdbx_description
1 polymer ?
#
loop_
_entity_poly.entity_id
_entity_poly.type
_entity_poly.pdbx_seq_one_letter_code
_entity_poly.pdbx_strand_id
1 'polypeptide(L)'
;MLGHSYVEALIAAEEPGTETTKGRAMTHLLMNQDWQGTYGNELDNYYVMPALNMKSLAFIHDRKCRIHAHDTQGTEGVRSTLEDPKHTIVHYSLWIGGDKNEIQTVTLAMPKHANFLEVMEAAQKLNPHFKHEFLTVGKKTTVHSIAGRHSDIERGIYWTLYRKVPVPFRPRLANTTVTEARLKLLGAKRWTKDLRKLHPRDGENLAFWYKPYL
;
A
#
# COMPACT_ATOMS: atom_id res chain seq x y z
N MET A 1 -8.23 -18.59 9.74
CA MET A 1 -7.55 -19.79 9.19
C MET A 1 -8.45 -20.72 8.36
N LEU A 2 -9.77 -20.46 8.18
CA LEU A 2 -10.68 -21.37 7.42
C LEU A 2 -11.13 -20.85 6.04
N GLY A 3 -10.80 -19.61 5.68
CA GLY A 3 -11.40 -18.95 4.51
C GLY A 3 -10.88 -19.44 3.16
N HIS A 4 -9.63 -19.88 3.09
CA HIS A 4 -9.01 -20.31 1.85
C HIS A 4 -9.54 -21.67 1.38
N SER A 5 -9.54 -22.67 2.26
CA SER A 5 -9.97 -24.03 1.96
C SER A 5 -11.44 -24.09 1.52
N TYR A 6 -12.27 -23.17 2.04
CA TYR A 6 -13.65 -23.01 1.63
C TYR A 6 -13.79 -22.53 0.17
N VAL A 7 -12.91 -21.62 -0.29
CA VAL A 7 -12.91 -21.13 -1.67
C VAL A 7 -12.48 -22.24 -2.64
N GLU A 8 -11.44 -23.00 -2.31
CA GLU A 8 -11.01 -24.13 -3.15
C GLU A 8 -12.08 -25.22 -3.27
N ALA A 9 -12.80 -25.50 -2.18
CA ALA A 9 -13.91 -26.45 -2.20
C ALA A 9 -15.06 -25.97 -3.10
N LEU A 10 -15.42 -24.68 -3.05
CA LEU A 10 -16.42 -24.09 -3.94
C LEU A 10 -16.00 -24.06 -5.41
N ILE A 11 -14.71 -23.86 -5.68
CA ILE A 11 -14.16 -23.92 -7.04
C ILE A 11 -14.21 -25.37 -7.55
N ALA A 12 -13.86 -26.36 -6.72
CA ALA A 12 -13.85 -27.77 -7.09
C ALA A 12 -15.25 -28.37 -7.29
N ALA A 13 -16.25 -27.90 -6.54
CA ALA A 13 -17.62 -28.41 -6.62
C ALA A 13 -18.35 -27.99 -7.91
N GLU A 14 -17.88 -26.94 -8.60
CA GLU A 14 -18.39 -26.46 -9.89
C GLU A 14 -19.93 -26.27 -9.95
N GLU A 15 -20.55 -26.01 -8.79
CA GLU A 15 -22.01 -25.94 -8.67
C GLU A 15 -22.58 -24.66 -9.33
N PRO A 16 -23.60 -24.78 -10.20
CA PRO A 16 -24.25 -23.63 -10.82
C PRO A 16 -24.95 -22.75 -9.77
N GLY A 17 -24.74 -21.43 -9.85
CA GLY A 17 -25.31 -20.44 -8.93
C GLY A 17 -24.39 -20.00 -7.78
N THR A 18 -23.20 -20.59 -7.64
CA THR A 18 -22.24 -20.25 -6.57
C THR A 18 -21.33 -19.05 -6.89
N GLU A 19 -21.44 -18.45 -8.07
CA GLU A 19 -20.57 -17.34 -8.52
C GLU A 19 -20.57 -16.13 -7.58
N THR A 20 -21.73 -15.76 -7.05
CA THR A 20 -21.83 -14.64 -6.08
C THR A 20 -21.16 -14.97 -4.74
N THR A 21 -21.12 -16.26 -4.37
CA THR A 21 -20.46 -16.74 -3.14
C THR A 21 -18.95 -16.83 -3.35
N LYS A 22 -18.49 -17.35 -4.50
CA LYS A 22 -17.09 -17.32 -4.91
C LYS A 22 -16.54 -15.90 -4.95
N GLY A 23 -17.27 -14.95 -5.54
CA GLY A 23 -16.88 -13.54 -5.59
C GLY A 23 -16.77 -12.88 -4.21
N ARG A 24 -17.70 -13.18 -3.30
CA ARG A 24 -17.65 -12.70 -1.90
C ARG A 24 -16.48 -13.29 -1.14
N ALA A 25 -16.23 -14.59 -1.29
CA ALA A 25 -15.14 -15.26 -0.60
C ALA A 25 -13.76 -14.84 -1.15
N MET A 26 -13.63 -14.61 -2.46
CA MET A 26 -12.46 -13.99 -3.08
C MET A 26 -12.21 -12.58 -2.54
N THR A 27 -13.25 -11.76 -2.43
CA THR A 27 -13.16 -10.42 -1.84
C THR A 27 -12.66 -10.50 -0.39
N HIS A 28 -13.15 -11.46 0.39
CA HIS A 28 -12.72 -11.68 1.76
C HIS A 28 -11.24 -12.11 1.85
N LEU A 29 -10.75 -12.98 0.94
CA LEU A 29 -9.33 -13.32 0.86
C LEU A 29 -8.47 -12.10 0.54
N LEU A 30 -8.85 -11.30 -0.47
CA LEU A 30 -8.10 -10.10 -0.83
C LEU A 30 -8.08 -9.06 0.32
N MET A 31 -9.15 -8.97 1.10
CA MET A 31 -9.20 -8.06 2.25
C MET A 31 -8.31 -8.49 3.42
N ASN A 32 -8.05 -9.80 3.55
CA ASN A 32 -7.21 -10.36 4.61
C ASN A 32 -5.73 -10.48 4.23
N GLN A 33 -5.37 -10.11 2.99
CA GLN A 33 -3.98 -10.06 2.55
C GLN A 33 -3.23 -8.93 3.26
N ASP A 34 -2.05 -9.25 3.79
CA ASP A 34 -1.11 -8.30 4.38
C ASP A 34 -0.49 -7.40 3.29
N TRP A 35 0.16 -6.31 3.69
CA TRP A 35 0.71 -5.30 2.80
C TRP A 35 1.83 -5.82 1.88
N GLN A 36 2.55 -6.87 2.29
CA GLN A 36 3.55 -7.55 1.45
C GLN A 36 2.92 -8.55 0.47
N GLY A 37 1.58 -8.66 0.46
CA GLY A 37 0.88 -9.67 -0.31
C GLY A 37 0.80 -11.04 0.37
N THR A 38 1.24 -11.15 1.63
CA THR A 38 1.28 -12.38 2.41
C THR A 38 0.00 -12.60 3.22
N TYR A 39 -0.23 -13.82 3.67
CA TYR A 39 -1.43 -14.30 4.37
C TYR A 39 -1.12 -14.86 5.76
N GLY A 40 0.08 -14.56 6.28
CA GLY A 40 0.60 -15.11 7.52
C GLY A 40 1.93 -15.80 7.28
N ASN A 41 1.95 -17.12 7.46
CA ASN A 41 3.16 -17.93 7.29
C ASN A 41 3.31 -18.45 5.84
N GLU A 42 4.43 -19.12 5.57
CA GLU A 42 4.74 -19.70 4.25
C GLU A 42 3.66 -20.70 3.79
N LEU A 43 3.09 -21.47 4.71
CA LEU A 43 2.03 -22.43 4.40
C LEU A 43 0.74 -21.71 4.01
N ASP A 44 0.35 -20.66 4.73
CA ASP A 44 -0.84 -19.86 4.42
C ASP A 44 -0.72 -19.20 3.03
N ASN A 45 0.48 -18.71 2.70
CA ASN A 45 0.79 -18.18 1.37
C ASN A 45 0.72 -19.26 0.28
N TYR A 46 1.26 -20.44 0.56
CA TYR A 46 1.22 -21.56 -0.38
C TYR A 46 -0.21 -22.00 -0.64
N TYR A 47 -0.99 -22.15 0.42
CA TYR A 47 -2.36 -22.59 0.31
C TYR A 47 -3.19 -21.55 -0.41
N VAL A 48 -3.09 -20.25 -0.14
CA VAL A 48 -3.98 -19.25 -0.75
C VAL A 48 -3.81 -19.06 -2.26
N MET A 49 -2.66 -19.42 -2.82
CA MET A 49 -2.28 -19.11 -4.21
C MET A 49 -3.16 -19.75 -5.29
N PRO A 50 -3.48 -21.05 -5.24
CA PRO A 50 -4.45 -21.66 -6.15
C PRO A 50 -5.81 -20.96 -6.12
N ALA A 51 -6.38 -20.70 -4.93
CA ALA A 51 -7.68 -20.02 -4.83
C ALA A 51 -7.66 -18.62 -5.44
N LEU A 52 -6.60 -17.83 -5.25
CA LEU A 52 -6.45 -16.51 -5.88
C LEU A 52 -6.40 -16.58 -7.40
N ASN A 53 -5.92 -17.69 -7.96
CA ASN A 53 -5.92 -17.95 -9.40
C ASN A 53 -7.20 -18.65 -9.87
N MET A 54 -8.24 -18.71 -9.03
CA MET A 54 -9.47 -19.48 -9.26
C MET A 54 -9.21 -20.95 -9.65
N LYS A 55 -8.18 -21.55 -9.06
CA LYS A 55 -7.86 -22.96 -9.22
C LYS A 55 -8.04 -23.69 -7.90
N SER A 56 -8.32 -24.98 -8.01
CA SER A 56 -8.32 -25.91 -6.89
C SER A 56 -7.19 -26.93 -7.08
N LEU A 57 -6.72 -27.51 -5.98
CA LEU A 57 -5.79 -28.64 -5.99
C LEU A 57 -6.34 -29.85 -6.78
N ALA A 58 -7.65 -29.94 -6.98
CA ALA A 58 -8.26 -30.94 -7.86
C ALA A 58 -7.74 -30.89 -9.31
N PHE A 59 -7.29 -29.71 -9.78
CA PHE A 59 -6.83 -29.47 -11.15
C PHE A 59 -5.30 -29.61 -11.33
N ILE A 60 -4.59 -30.25 -10.39
CA ILE A 60 -3.14 -30.47 -10.52
C ILE A 60 -2.81 -31.36 -11.73
N HIS A 61 -3.67 -32.31 -12.06
CA HIS A 61 -3.47 -33.24 -13.16
C HIS A 61 -3.49 -32.58 -14.56
N ASP A 62 -4.09 -31.40 -14.70
CA ASP A 62 -4.21 -30.65 -15.98
C ASP A 62 -3.13 -29.56 -16.14
N ARG A 63 -2.02 -29.66 -15.40
CA ARG A 63 -0.94 -28.67 -15.46
C ARG A 63 -0.10 -28.89 -16.72
N LYS A 64 -0.17 -27.95 -17.66
CA LYS A 64 0.76 -27.84 -18.79
C LYS A 64 2.14 -27.38 -18.28
N CYS A 65 3.00 -28.32 -17.92
CA CYS A 65 4.37 -28.03 -17.52
C CYS A 65 5.16 -27.49 -18.73
N ARG A 66 5.58 -26.23 -18.66
CA ARG A 66 6.61 -25.68 -19.54
C ARG A 66 7.89 -25.56 -18.74
N ILE A 67 8.98 -26.14 -19.24
CA ILE A 67 10.31 -25.95 -18.66
C ILE A 67 10.74 -24.53 -19.03
N HIS A 68 10.52 -23.59 -18.12
CA HIS A 68 11.13 -22.27 -18.21
C HIS A 68 12.53 -22.36 -17.61
N ALA A 69 13.57 -22.15 -18.43
CA ALA A 69 14.88 -21.79 -17.91
C ALA A 69 14.70 -20.53 -17.06
N HIS A 70 15.27 -20.53 -15.87
CA HIS A 70 15.04 -19.52 -14.85
C HIS A 70 15.66 -18.19 -15.29
N ASP A 71 14.93 -17.39 -16.09
CA ASP A 71 15.28 -15.99 -16.31
C ASP A 71 14.80 -15.21 -15.09
N THR A 72 15.74 -14.89 -14.21
CA THR A 72 15.58 -14.03 -13.05
C THR A 72 15.21 -12.61 -13.50
N GLN A 73 13.97 -12.45 -13.94
CA GLN A 73 13.32 -11.16 -14.14
C GLN A 73 12.09 -11.06 -13.24
N GLY A 74 12.24 -11.51 -11.99
CA GLY A 74 11.48 -10.99 -10.87
C GLY A 74 12.32 -9.90 -10.23
N THR A 75 11.86 -8.66 -10.25
CA THR A 75 12.31 -7.64 -9.30
C THR A 75 11.87 -8.09 -7.91
N GLU A 76 12.60 -9.05 -7.36
CA GLU A 76 12.67 -9.30 -5.94
C GLU A 76 13.23 -8.01 -5.34
N GLY A 77 12.35 -7.20 -4.74
CA GLY A 77 12.78 -6.11 -3.90
C GLY A 77 13.73 -6.69 -2.87
N VAL A 78 15.01 -6.41 -3.04
CA VAL A 78 16.09 -6.79 -2.13
C VAL A 78 15.62 -6.45 -0.73
N ARG A 79 15.25 -7.48 0.06
CA ARG A 79 15.21 -7.38 1.51
C ARG A 79 16.66 -7.26 1.93
N SER A 80 17.20 -6.05 1.86
CA SER A 80 18.46 -5.74 2.49
C SER A 80 18.23 -5.90 3.99
N THR A 81 19.00 -6.83 4.55
CA THR A 81 19.28 -7.02 5.96
C THR A 81 19.62 -5.67 6.59
N LEU A 82 18.60 -4.95 7.07
CA LEU A 82 18.73 -3.63 7.68
C LEU A 82 18.02 -3.61 9.04
N GLU A 83 18.19 -4.68 9.82
CA GLU A 83 18.08 -4.60 11.28
C GLU A 83 19.42 -4.13 11.86
N ASP A 84 19.98 -3.04 11.32
CA ASP A 84 21.02 -2.32 12.02
C ASP A 84 20.31 -1.43 13.06
N PRO A 85 20.57 -1.59 14.37
CA PRO A 85 19.90 -0.82 15.44
C PRO A 85 20.08 0.71 15.32
N LYS A 86 20.87 1.19 14.37
CA LYS A 86 21.03 2.62 14.03
C LYS A 86 20.00 3.15 13.04
N HIS A 87 19.24 2.28 12.37
CA HIS A 87 18.26 2.67 11.37
C HIS A 87 16.83 2.51 11.90
N THR A 88 15.91 3.17 11.21
CA THR A 88 14.48 3.24 11.50
C THR A 88 13.76 2.98 10.19
N ILE A 89 12.87 2.00 10.18
CA ILE A 89 12.09 1.62 9.01
C ILE A 89 10.88 2.56 8.93
N VAL A 90 10.72 3.20 7.78
CA VAL A 90 9.60 4.11 7.51
C VAL A 90 8.92 3.67 6.23
N HIS A 91 7.59 3.56 6.29
CA HIS A 91 6.77 3.27 5.13
C HIS A 91 6.12 4.57 4.66
N TYR A 92 6.37 4.93 3.40
CA TYR A 92 5.85 6.14 2.80
C TYR A 92 4.96 5.78 1.60
N SER A 93 3.68 6.16 1.68
CA SER A 93 2.69 5.94 0.64
C SER A 93 2.22 7.24 -0.04
N LEU A 94 1.97 7.15 -1.34
CA LEU A 94 1.29 8.16 -2.14
C LEU A 94 -0.06 7.62 -2.57
N TRP A 95 -1.10 8.41 -2.32
CA TRP A 95 -2.48 8.11 -2.67
C TRP A 95 -2.99 9.22 -3.58
N ILE A 96 -3.18 8.92 -4.86
CA ILE A 96 -3.61 9.90 -5.86
C ILE A 96 -4.99 9.51 -6.35
N GLY A 97 -6.00 10.26 -5.94
CA GLY A 97 -7.36 10.13 -6.45
C GLY A 97 -7.56 10.94 -7.72
N GLY A 98 -8.36 10.44 -8.66
CA GLY A 98 -8.67 11.07 -9.94
C GLY A 98 -9.26 10.06 -10.92
N ASP A 99 -9.05 10.27 -12.22
CA ASP A 99 -9.52 9.36 -13.28
C ASP A 99 -8.94 7.94 -13.16
N LYS A 100 -7.71 7.85 -12.65
CA LYS A 100 -7.04 6.61 -12.27
C LYS A 100 -6.56 6.73 -10.84
N ASN A 101 -7.04 5.83 -10.00
CA ASN A 101 -6.59 5.71 -8.63
C ASN A 101 -5.18 5.12 -8.62
N GLU A 102 -4.23 5.85 -8.05
CA GLU A 102 -2.84 5.41 -7.96
C GLU A 102 -2.42 5.34 -6.49
N ILE A 103 -1.86 4.19 -6.12
CA ILE A 103 -1.31 3.93 -4.80
C ILE A 103 0.10 3.40 -5.00
N GLN A 104 1.08 4.14 -4.49
CA GLN A 104 2.47 3.69 -4.47
C GLN A 104 2.99 3.74 -3.05
N THR A 105 3.70 2.70 -2.64
CA THR A 105 4.30 2.63 -1.30
C THR A 105 5.76 2.23 -1.42
N VAL A 106 6.61 2.94 -0.70
CA VAL A 106 8.04 2.64 -0.56
C VAL A 106 8.36 2.40 0.91
N THR A 107 9.23 1.43 1.17
CA THR A 107 9.80 1.18 2.49
C THR A 107 11.25 1.64 2.48
N LEU A 108 11.60 2.49 3.44
CA LEU A 108 12.91 3.13 3.52
C LEU A 108 13.53 2.85 4.89
N ALA A 109 14.78 2.43 4.90
CA ALA A 109 15.60 2.39 6.10
C ALA A 109 16.33 3.74 6.24
N MET A 110 15.98 4.49 7.26
CA MET A 110 16.49 5.84 7.49
C MET A 110 17.33 5.87 8.77
N PRO A 111 18.31 6.78 8.90
CA PRO A 111 19.00 6.98 10.18
C PRO A 111 18.00 7.27 11.31
N LYS A 112 18.29 6.82 12.52
CA LYS A 112 17.48 7.18 13.70
C LYS A 112 17.34 8.70 13.80
N HIS A 113 16.11 9.13 14.09
CA HIS A 113 15.73 10.55 14.18
C HIS A 113 15.81 11.34 12.87
N ALA A 114 15.81 10.66 11.71
CA ALA A 114 15.66 11.34 10.42
C ALA A 114 14.40 12.20 10.36
N ASN A 115 14.51 13.33 9.66
CA ASN A 115 13.37 14.20 9.36
C ASN A 115 12.58 13.61 8.19
N PHE A 116 11.27 13.78 8.18
CA PHE A 116 10.44 13.35 7.05
C PHE A 116 10.84 13.98 5.70
N LEU A 117 11.45 15.17 5.68
CA LEU A 117 12.02 15.73 4.44
C LEU A 117 13.12 14.83 3.86
N GLU A 118 13.99 14.27 4.71
CA GLU A 118 15.03 13.34 4.29
C GLU A 118 14.43 12.02 3.77
N VAL A 119 13.31 11.59 4.37
CA VAL A 119 12.54 10.42 3.88
C VAL A 119 11.99 10.69 2.48
N MET A 120 11.43 11.88 2.23
CA MET A 120 10.95 12.26 0.90
C MET A 120 12.10 12.33 -0.12
N GLU A 121 13.27 12.84 0.28
CA GLU A 121 14.47 12.86 -0.56
C GLU A 121 15.00 11.46 -0.89
N ALA A 122 14.99 10.54 0.07
CA ALA A 122 15.34 9.14 -0.16
C ALA A 122 14.32 8.46 -1.07
N ALA A 123 13.03 8.74 -0.89
CA ALA A 123 11.96 8.19 -1.71
C ALA A 123 12.09 8.58 -3.19
N GLN A 124 12.35 9.86 -3.48
CA GLN A 124 12.50 10.32 -4.88
C GLN A 124 13.73 9.71 -5.57
N LYS A 125 14.80 9.42 -4.82
CA LYS A 125 16.01 8.78 -5.36
C LYS A 125 15.74 7.32 -5.74
N LEU A 126 14.91 6.63 -4.95
CA LEU A 126 14.55 5.24 -5.23
C LEU A 126 13.50 5.13 -6.34
N ASN A 127 12.50 6.02 -6.33
CA ASN A 127 11.42 6.01 -7.30
C ASN A 127 11.09 7.46 -7.74
N PRO A 128 11.30 7.80 -9.03
CA PRO A 128 11.01 9.13 -9.56
C PRO A 128 9.56 9.59 -9.38
N HIS A 129 8.62 8.66 -9.16
CA HIS A 129 7.22 9.00 -8.88
C HIS A 129 7.04 9.77 -7.56
N PHE A 130 8.00 9.68 -6.64
CA PHE A 130 8.03 10.44 -5.39
C PHE A 130 8.73 11.81 -5.53
N LYS A 131 9.06 12.22 -6.76
CA LYS A 131 9.60 13.55 -7.03
C LYS A 131 8.62 14.61 -6.53
N HIS A 132 9.13 15.53 -5.73
CA HIS A 132 8.31 16.51 -5.01
C HIS A 132 8.92 17.91 -5.11
N GLU A 133 8.05 18.91 -4.95
CA GLU A 133 8.41 20.32 -4.91
C GLU A 133 7.80 20.95 -3.65
N PHE A 134 8.59 21.74 -2.95
CA PHE A 134 8.13 22.44 -1.76
C PHE A 134 7.79 23.90 -2.08
N LEU A 135 6.74 24.39 -1.42
CA LEU A 135 6.45 25.81 -1.32
C LEU A 135 6.72 26.24 0.11
N THR A 136 7.61 27.23 0.27
CA THR A 136 7.87 27.85 1.57
C THR A 136 7.07 29.14 1.66
N VAL A 137 6.03 29.15 2.49
CA VAL A 137 5.23 30.35 2.74
C VAL A 137 5.54 30.82 4.17
N GLY A 138 6.30 31.90 4.26
CA GLY A 138 6.81 32.41 5.55
C GLY A 138 7.71 31.38 6.25
N LYS A 139 7.33 30.97 7.48
CA LYS A 139 8.08 29.97 8.28
C LYS A 139 7.61 28.53 8.07
N LYS A 140 6.62 28.26 7.21
CA LYS A 140 6.05 26.93 7.02
C LYS A 140 6.50 26.35 5.68
N THR A 141 7.12 25.17 5.71
CA THR A 141 7.41 24.39 4.50
C THR A 141 6.25 23.43 4.24
N THR A 142 5.59 23.56 3.09
CA THR A 142 4.51 22.67 2.65
C THR A 142 4.83 22.07 1.30
N VAL A 143 4.31 20.87 1.03
CA VAL A 143 4.45 20.27 -0.29
C VAL A 143 3.52 20.98 -1.27
N HIS A 144 4.10 21.43 -2.38
CA HIS A 144 3.36 22.03 -3.49
C HIS A 144 2.98 20.97 -4.52
N SER A 145 3.93 20.13 -4.92
CA SER A 145 3.75 19.11 -5.94
C SER A 145 4.38 17.79 -5.52
N ILE A 146 3.77 16.67 -5.88
CA ILE A 146 4.37 15.33 -5.86
C ILE A 146 3.93 14.61 -7.13
N ALA A 147 4.79 13.79 -7.72
CA ALA A 147 4.49 13.05 -8.96
C ALA A 147 4.02 13.97 -10.11
N GLY A 148 4.46 15.24 -10.13
CA GLY A 148 4.00 16.25 -11.10
C GLY A 148 2.56 16.74 -10.90
N ARG A 149 1.89 16.39 -9.78
CA ARG A 149 0.55 16.88 -9.44
C ARG A 149 0.65 18.07 -8.49
N HIS A 150 0.31 19.24 -9.00
CA HIS A 150 0.35 20.50 -8.25
C HIS A 150 -0.87 20.66 -7.35
N SER A 151 -0.66 21.25 -6.18
CA SER A 151 -1.75 21.74 -5.34
C SER A 151 -2.35 22.99 -5.99
N ASP A 152 -3.67 23.02 -6.07
CA ASP A 152 -4.47 24.10 -6.63
C ASP A 152 -5.45 24.59 -5.55
N ILE A 153 -5.17 25.77 -5.01
CA ILE A 153 -5.97 26.37 -3.94
C ILE A 153 -7.36 26.76 -4.44
N GLU A 154 -7.47 27.25 -5.68
CA GLU A 154 -8.73 27.70 -6.27
C GLU A 154 -9.69 26.52 -6.48
N ARG A 155 -9.14 25.36 -6.85
CA ARG A 155 -9.90 24.11 -7.00
C ARG A 155 -10.04 23.32 -5.69
N GLY A 156 -9.47 23.80 -4.59
CA GLY A 156 -9.47 23.11 -3.30
C GLY A 156 -8.69 21.79 -3.31
N ILE A 157 -7.72 21.61 -4.21
CA ILE A 157 -6.94 20.38 -4.32
C ILE A 157 -5.57 20.57 -3.66
N TYR A 158 -5.25 19.74 -2.68
CA TYR A 158 -3.94 19.82 -2.01
C TYR A 158 -3.45 18.48 -1.47
N TRP A 159 -2.14 18.40 -1.27
CA TRP A 159 -1.48 17.27 -0.65
C TRP A 159 -1.70 17.26 0.87
N THR A 160 -2.40 16.24 1.37
CA THR A 160 -2.64 16.05 2.80
C THR A 160 -1.81 14.91 3.35
N LEU A 161 -1.01 15.17 4.38
CA LEU A 161 -0.23 14.13 5.06
C LEU A 161 -1.01 13.50 6.21
N TYR A 162 -1.06 12.18 6.24
CA TYR A 162 -1.56 11.35 7.33
C TYR A 162 -0.42 10.58 7.98
N ARG A 163 -0.44 10.54 9.31
CA ARG A 163 0.50 9.81 10.16
C ARG A 163 -0.23 8.72 10.93
N LYS A 164 0.49 7.64 11.29
CA LYS A 164 -0.06 6.44 11.94
C LYS A 164 -1.17 5.83 11.09
N VAL A 165 -0.92 5.77 9.79
CA VAL A 165 -1.83 5.06 8.89
C VAL A 165 -1.82 3.59 9.31
N PRO A 166 -2.97 2.99 9.60
CA PRO A 166 -3.04 1.58 9.99
C PRO A 166 -2.56 0.70 8.82
N VAL A 167 -2.03 -0.48 9.11
CA VAL A 167 -1.62 -1.43 8.09
C VAL A 167 -2.26 -2.79 8.38
N PRO A 168 -2.86 -3.46 7.36
CA PRO A 168 -3.06 -2.97 5.98
C PRO A 168 -4.20 -1.95 5.88
N PHE A 169 -3.96 -0.82 5.20
CA PHE A 169 -5.01 0.16 4.88
C PHE A 169 -5.09 0.39 3.37
N ARG A 170 -6.24 0.01 2.80
CA ARG A 170 -6.57 0.32 1.41
C ARG A 170 -7.53 1.50 1.36
N PRO A 171 -7.06 2.71 0.97
CA PRO A 171 -7.93 3.86 0.82
C PRO A 171 -8.90 3.65 -0.35
N ARG A 172 -10.16 4.05 -0.18
CA ARG A 172 -11.12 4.15 -1.27
C ARG A 172 -11.03 5.57 -1.83
N LEU A 173 -10.10 5.82 -2.76
CA LEU A 173 -9.77 7.18 -3.22
C LEU A 173 -10.95 7.91 -3.87
N ALA A 174 -11.86 7.18 -4.52
CA ALA A 174 -13.11 7.71 -5.07
C ALA A 174 -14.12 8.15 -4.00
N ASN A 175 -14.02 7.63 -2.77
CA ASN A 175 -14.92 7.94 -1.67
C ASN A 175 -14.12 8.53 -0.50
N THR A 176 -13.89 9.84 -0.58
CA THR A 176 -13.01 10.57 0.33
C THR A 176 -13.56 10.61 1.76
N THR A 177 -14.86 10.73 1.94
CA THR A 177 -15.51 10.80 3.27
C THR A 177 -15.38 9.48 4.03
N VAL A 178 -15.65 8.35 3.36
CA VAL A 178 -15.50 7.01 3.96
C VAL A 178 -14.05 6.73 4.34
N THR A 179 -13.11 7.08 3.45
CA THR A 179 -11.68 6.87 3.71
C THR A 179 -11.20 7.72 4.87
N GLU A 180 -11.61 8.99 4.98
CA GLU A 180 -11.26 9.83 6.13
C GLU A 180 -11.89 9.34 7.45
N ALA A 181 -13.15 8.91 7.43
CA ALA A 181 -13.81 8.37 8.61
C ALA A 181 -13.06 7.14 9.13
N ARG A 182 -12.65 6.22 8.23
CA ARG A 182 -11.85 5.05 8.58
C ARG A 182 -10.47 5.41 9.11
N LEU A 183 -9.78 6.38 8.51
CA LEU A 183 -8.50 6.87 9.01
C LEU A 183 -8.63 7.39 10.45
N LYS A 184 -9.63 8.23 10.71
CA LYS A 184 -9.89 8.77 12.06
C LYS A 184 -10.22 7.66 13.07
N LEU A 185 -11.10 6.73 12.69
CA LEU A 185 -11.50 5.60 13.55
C LEU A 185 -10.30 4.73 13.95
N LEU A 186 -9.37 4.51 13.02
CA LEU A 186 -8.19 3.69 13.21
C LEU A 186 -7.00 4.47 13.82
N GLY A 187 -7.23 5.70 14.27
CA GLY A 187 -6.24 6.49 14.99
C GLY A 187 -5.21 7.20 14.10
N ALA A 188 -5.37 7.17 12.77
CA ALA A 188 -4.56 7.97 11.86
C ALA A 188 -4.89 9.46 12.04
N LYS A 189 -3.83 10.28 12.05
CA LYS A 189 -3.94 11.72 12.32
C LYS A 189 -3.42 12.50 11.14
N ARG A 190 -4.19 13.50 10.72
CA ARG A 190 -3.73 14.49 9.75
C ARG A 190 -2.59 15.31 10.36
N TRP A 191 -1.50 15.47 9.62
CA TRP A 191 -0.40 16.33 10.00
C TRP A 191 -0.61 17.74 9.44
N THR A 192 -0.76 18.71 10.33
CA THR A 192 -1.03 20.13 9.97
C THR A 192 0.12 21.08 10.31
N LYS A 193 1.10 20.60 11.09
CA LYS A 193 2.30 21.33 11.51
C LYS A 193 3.33 21.36 10.37
N ASP A 194 4.44 22.07 10.60
CA ASP A 194 5.57 22.08 9.67
C ASP A 194 6.14 20.66 9.47
N LEU A 195 6.45 20.31 8.23
CA LEU A 195 7.07 19.03 7.87
C LEU A 195 8.46 18.88 8.50
N ARG A 196 9.21 19.97 8.70
CA ARG A 196 10.51 19.95 9.39
C ARG A 196 10.46 19.44 10.82
N LYS A 197 9.28 19.51 11.45
CA LYS A 197 9.07 19.03 12.82
C LYS A 197 8.62 17.57 12.86
N LEU A 198 8.41 16.95 11.70
CA LEU A 198 7.94 15.57 11.61
C LEU A 198 9.13 14.61 11.63
N HIS A 199 9.21 13.87 12.73
CA HIS A 199 10.16 12.78 12.90
C HIS A 199 9.38 11.46 12.93
N PRO A 200 9.49 10.64 11.86
CA PRO A 200 8.89 9.32 11.80
C PRO A 200 9.46 8.40 12.90
N ARG A 201 8.62 7.50 13.41
CA ARG A 201 9.04 6.42 14.31
C ARG A 201 9.34 5.16 13.52
N ASP A 202 9.97 4.20 14.18
CA ASP A 202 10.24 2.89 13.61
C ASP A 202 8.94 2.14 13.31
N GLY A 203 8.88 1.57 12.10
CA GLY A 203 7.69 0.94 11.54
C GLY A 203 6.52 1.90 11.24
N GLU A 204 6.75 3.22 11.26
CA GLU A 204 5.66 4.18 11.09
C GLU A 204 5.23 4.31 9.62
N ASN A 205 3.92 4.29 9.43
CA ASN A 205 3.29 4.44 8.13
C ASN A 205 2.76 5.88 7.94
N LEU A 206 3.28 6.52 6.90
CA LEU A 206 2.96 7.88 6.49
C LEU A 206 2.36 7.84 5.08
N ALA A 207 1.28 8.58 4.87
CA ALA A 207 0.65 8.66 3.55
C ALA A 207 0.34 10.09 3.16
N PHE A 208 0.78 10.49 1.98
CA PHE A 208 0.31 11.70 1.32
C PHE A 208 -0.88 11.36 0.44
N TRP A 209 -1.97 12.11 0.62
CA TRP A 209 -3.19 11.94 -0.14
C TRP A 209 -3.50 13.20 -0.94
N TYR A 210 -3.53 13.05 -2.26
CA TYR A 210 -4.01 14.04 -3.21
C TYR A 210 -5.50 13.84 -3.46
N LYS A 211 -6.31 14.78 -2.97
CA LYS A 211 -7.76 14.78 -3.20
C LYS A 211 -8.32 16.20 -3.27
N PRO A 212 -9.43 16.41 -4.00
CA PRO A 212 -10.20 17.64 -3.90
C PRO A 212 -10.91 17.72 -2.54
N TYR A 213 -10.92 18.92 -1.97
CA TYR A 213 -11.91 19.32 -0.97
C TYR A 213 -13.19 19.65 -1.72
N LEU A 214 -14.14 18.70 -1.72
CA LEU A 214 -15.54 18.96 -2.05
C LEU A 214 -16.27 19.43 -0.78
#